data_AF-A0A3N1K2N0-F1
#
_entry.id   AF-A0A3N1K2N0-F1
#
_cell.length_a   1.000
_cell.length_b   1.000
_cell.length_c   1.000
_cell.angle_alpha   90.00
_cell.angle_beta   90.00
_cell.angle_gamma   90.00
#
_symmetry.space_group_name_H-M   'P 1'
#
loop_
_entity.id
_entity.type
_entity.pdbx_description
1 polymer ?
#
loop_
_entity_poly.entity_id
_entity_poly.type
_entity_poly.pdbx_seq_one_letter_code
_entity_poly.pdbx_strand_id
1 'polypeptide(L)'
;MLGVTAGCTSAEAEGTTPTVTVTSAPDPVPSASATSAASPAVELVREYLDAAAAGDAAAAWALLTPEAQAFYPSEQQFASLFGRDGTVTPEAAGQLAAATFEETKAFEDVVTVVSATTEAEADAWIVRESSAGLRIDDAGVPSTGDSVYEWTNPAVGAEDVAATADAGAAPFDDSAPASLSFASPASADATGPSTVGYPNGLFAFVDGVETPVDEPVSAGSGREFTIPVGSASTDGAPRGLTVVWQVGTSPGSFRSSTVLL
;
A
#
# COMPACT_ATOMS: atom_id res chain seq x y z
N MET A 1 11.07 -60.53 -40.84
CA MET A 1 12.37 -60.72 -40.18
C MET A 1 13.36 -61.17 -41.25
N LEU A 2 14.30 -60.31 -41.63
CA LEU A 2 15.59 -60.55 -42.31
C LEU A 2 16.04 -59.20 -42.90
N GLY A 3 17.08 -58.62 -42.30
CA GLY A 3 17.79 -57.45 -42.83
C GLY A 3 19.00 -57.85 -43.69
N VAL A 4 19.93 -56.88 -43.86
CA VAL A 4 21.26 -56.91 -44.53
C VAL A 4 21.21 -56.37 -45.99
N THR A 5 22.03 -55.44 -46.50
CA THR A 5 23.18 -54.60 -46.04
C THR A 5 23.56 -53.58 -47.12
N ALA A 6 24.28 -52.53 -46.69
CA ALA A 6 25.44 -51.86 -47.33
C ALA A 6 25.29 -51.13 -48.69
N GLY A 7 25.93 -49.95 -48.74
CA GLY A 7 25.91 -49.02 -49.86
C GLY A 7 27.07 -49.13 -50.85
N CYS A 8 27.09 -48.23 -51.84
CA CYS A 8 28.26 -47.50 -52.38
C CYS A 8 27.85 -46.62 -53.60
N THR A 9 28.02 -45.31 -53.42
CA THR A 9 28.61 -44.27 -54.31
C THR A 9 28.17 -44.00 -55.77
N SER A 10 28.01 -42.68 -56.00
CA SER A 10 28.32 -41.86 -57.19
C SER A 10 27.32 -41.76 -58.35
N ALA A 11 26.76 -40.57 -58.57
CA ALA A 11 27.26 -39.62 -59.59
C ALA A 11 26.40 -38.35 -59.64
N GLU A 12 27.09 -37.22 -59.74
CA GLU A 12 26.61 -35.87 -59.97
C GLU A 12 25.90 -35.74 -61.33
N ALA A 13 24.76 -35.05 -61.34
CA ALA A 13 24.21 -34.44 -62.55
C ALA A 13 23.64 -33.07 -62.16
N GLU A 14 24.37 -32.04 -62.56
CA GLU A 14 23.98 -30.64 -62.49
C GLU A 14 22.64 -30.42 -63.21
N GLY A 15 21.68 -29.83 -62.49
CA GLY A 15 20.43 -29.34 -63.02
C GLY A 15 20.11 -28.02 -62.34
N THR A 16 20.39 -26.91 -63.02
CA THR A 16 20.13 -25.54 -62.59
C THR A 16 18.65 -25.36 -62.23
N THR A 17 18.38 -25.11 -60.94
CA THR A 17 17.07 -24.72 -60.42
C THR A 17 16.91 -23.19 -60.51
N PRO A 18 15.74 -22.67 -60.88
CA PRO A 18 15.52 -21.23 -60.98
C PRO A 18 15.55 -20.58 -59.59
N THR A 19 16.31 -19.51 -59.44
CA THR A 19 16.33 -18.69 -58.22
C THR A 19 14.99 -17.98 -58.08
N VAL A 20 14.16 -18.41 -57.13
CA VAL A 20 12.98 -17.67 -56.68
C VAL A 20 13.44 -16.59 -55.72
N THR A 21 13.34 -15.32 -56.11
CA THR A 21 13.56 -14.19 -55.21
C THR A 21 12.39 -14.09 -54.24
N VAL A 22 12.56 -14.59 -53.02
CA VAL A 22 11.61 -14.37 -51.93
C VAL A 22 11.72 -12.90 -51.53
N THR A 23 10.69 -12.10 -51.82
CA THR A 23 10.52 -10.78 -51.22
C THR A 23 10.18 -10.99 -49.76
N SER A 24 11.09 -10.62 -48.85
CA SER A 24 10.86 -10.63 -47.42
C SER A 24 9.63 -9.78 -47.09
N ALA A 25 8.69 -10.34 -46.33
CA ALA A 25 7.62 -9.56 -45.72
C ALA A 25 8.24 -8.49 -44.80
N PRO A 26 7.64 -7.29 -44.70
CA PRO A 26 8.11 -6.27 -43.77
C PRO A 26 8.10 -6.83 -42.34
N ASP A 27 9.16 -6.53 -41.59
CA ASP A 27 9.28 -6.91 -40.19
C ASP A 27 8.05 -6.40 -39.40
N PRO A 28 7.48 -7.22 -38.50
CA PRO A 28 6.42 -6.75 -37.63
C PRO A 28 6.96 -5.57 -36.81
N VAL A 29 6.33 -4.40 -37.00
CA VAL A 29 6.54 -3.23 -36.14
C VAL A 29 6.31 -3.69 -34.71
N PRO A 30 7.19 -3.35 -33.74
CA PRO A 30 6.95 -3.72 -32.36
C PRO A 30 5.60 -3.12 -31.93
N SER A 31 4.63 -4.01 -31.69
CA SER A 31 3.38 -3.66 -31.04
C SER A 31 3.69 -2.91 -29.77
N ALA A 32 2.96 -1.81 -29.54
CA ALA A 32 3.04 -1.00 -28.35
C ALA A 32 3.19 -1.87 -27.10
N SER A 33 4.15 -1.50 -26.24
CA SER A 33 4.37 -2.10 -24.93
C SER A 33 3.03 -2.39 -24.26
N ALA A 34 2.74 -3.67 -24.03
CA ALA A 34 1.62 -4.03 -23.18
C ALA A 34 1.88 -3.36 -21.82
N THR A 35 1.01 -2.44 -21.43
CA THR A 35 0.95 -1.97 -20.04
C THR A 35 0.89 -3.23 -19.19
N SER A 36 1.89 -3.40 -18.32
CA SER A 36 1.95 -4.56 -17.43
C SER A 36 0.60 -4.65 -16.70
N ALA A 37 -0.06 -5.80 -16.76
CA ALA A 37 -1.31 -5.99 -16.03
C ALA A 37 -1.06 -5.68 -14.55
N ALA A 38 -1.99 -4.97 -13.92
CA ALA A 38 -1.87 -4.64 -12.51
C ALA A 38 -1.84 -5.94 -11.68
N SER A 39 -1.15 -5.90 -10.54
CA SER A 39 -1.16 -7.04 -9.62
C SER A 39 -2.57 -7.22 -9.03
N PRO A 40 -2.91 -8.42 -8.52
CA PRO A 40 -4.17 -8.63 -7.79
C PRO A 40 -4.35 -7.71 -6.58
N ALA A 41 -3.26 -7.29 -5.93
CA ALA A 41 -3.34 -6.39 -4.77
C ALA A 41 -3.66 -4.95 -5.21
N VAL A 42 -3.05 -4.46 -6.30
CA VAL A 42 -3.40 -3.16 -6.90
C VAL A 42 -4.83 -3.16 -7.45
N GLU A 43 -5.27 -4.25 -8.09
CA GLU A 43 -6.65 -4.38 -8.55
C GLU A 43 -7.65 -4.30 -7.39
N LEU A 44 -7.37 -4.99 -6.27
CA LEU A 44 -8.21 -4.95 -5.07
C LEU A 44 -8.29 -3.55 -4.46
N VAL A 45 -7.16 -2.85 -4.36
CA VAL A 45 -7.12 -1.47 -3.84
C VAL A 45 -7.85 -0.51 -4.77
N ARG A 46 -7.75 -0.67 -6.09
CA ARG A 46 -8.53 0.13 -7.04
C ARG A 46 -10.04 -0.11 -6.88
N GLU A 47 -10.47 -1.35 -6.70
CA GLU A 47 -11.88 -1.66 -6.45
C GLU A 47 -12.37 -0.99 -5.15
N TYR A 48 -11.54 -0.97 -4.11
CA TYR A 48 -11.84 -0.26 -2.85
C TYR A 48 -11.93 1.25 -3.05
N LEU A 49 -10.99 1.84 -3.78
CA LEU A 49 -10.99 3.27 -4.11
C LEU A 49 -12.18 3.67 -4.99
N ASP A 50 -12.58 2.84 -5.95
CA ASP A 50 -13.78 3.06 -6.76
C ASP A 50 -15.05 3.02 -5.89
N ALA A 51 -15.14 2.08 -4.95
CA ALA A 51 -16.22 2.03 -3.97
C ALA A 51 -16.24 3.27 -3.06
N ALA A 52 -15.07 3.71 -2.58
CA ALA A 52 -14.92 4.92 -1.77
C ALA A 52 -15.33 6.19 -2.52
N ALA A 53 -14.84 6.37 -3.75
CA ALA A 53 -15.20 7.49 -4.62
C ALA A 53 -16.70 7.53 -4.95
N ALA A 54 -17.35 6.36 -5.06
CA ALA A 54 -18.79 6.25 -5.25
C ALA A 54 -19.61 6.41 -3.96
N GLY A 55 -18.97 6.44 -2.79
CA GLY A 55 -19.63 6.38 -1.49
C GLY A 55 -20.35 5.04 -1.21
N ASP A 56 -19.96 3.96 -1.89
CA ASP A 56 -20.53 2.62 -1.73
C ASP A 56 -19.84 1.86 -0.58
N ALA A 57 -20.26 2.20 0.64
CA ALA A 57 -19.73 1.55 1.84
C ALA A 57 -19.97 0.03 1.88
N ALA A 58 -21.04 -0.48 1.25
CA ALA A 58 -21.30 -1.93 1.26
C ALA A 58 -20.28 -2.67 0.37
N ALA A 59 -19.95 -2.10 -0.78
CA ALA A 59 -18.89 -2.62 -1.64
C ALA A 59 -17.53 -2.55 -0.94
N ALA A 60 -17.18 -1.40 -0.36
CA ALA A 60 -15.92 -1.22 0.37
C ALA A 60 -15.78 -2.22 1.55
N TRP A 61 -16.85 -2.39 2.33
CA TRP A 61 -16.88 -3.32 3.47
C TRP A 61 -16.56 -4.77 3.08
N ALA A 62 -17.05 -5.22 1.91
CA ALA A 62 -16.83 -6.59 1.43
C ALA A 62 -15.37 -6.91 1.06
N LEU A 63 -14.57 -5.86 0.81
CA LEU A 63 -13.14 -5.93 0.44
C LEU A 63 -12.22 -5.92 1.66
N LEU A 64 -12.76 -5.61 2.84
CA LEU A 64 -12.01 -5.64 4.10
C LEU A 64 -11.79 -7.07 4.60
N THR A 65 -10.72 -7.26 5.37
CA THR A 65 -10.50 -8.52 6.08
C THR A 65 -11.55 -8.69 7.20
N PRO A 66 -11.85 -9.93 7.62
CA PRO A 66 -12.71 -10.15 8.80
C PRO A 66 -12.17 -9.45 10.06
N GLU A 67 -10.85 -9.35 10.20
CA GLU A 67 -10.20 -8.64 11.30
C GLU A 67 -10.44 -7.12 11.23
N ALA A 68 -10.35 -6.51 10.05
CA ALA A 68 -10.67 -5.09 9.84
C ALA A 68 -12.16 -4.82 10.08
N GLN A 69 -13.05 -5.69 9.59
CA GLN A 69 -14.50 -5.60 9.85
C GLN A 69 -14.83 -5.67 11.34
N ALA A 70 -14.09 -6.49 12.12
CA ALA A 70 -14.32 -6.65 13.55
C ALA A 70 -14.02 -5.39 14.38
N PHE A 71 -13.34 -4.37 13.83
CA PHE A 71 -13.19 -3.07 14.49
C PHE A 71 -14.51 -2.29 14.57
N TYR A 72 -15.46 -2.60 13.68
CA TYR A 72 -16.76 -1.95 13.66
C TYR A 72 -17.80 -2.83 14.36
N PRO A 73 -18.67 -2.25 15.20
CA PRO A 73 -19.79 -2.97 15.80
C PRO A 73 -20.72 -3.63 14.77
N SER A 74 -20.82 -3.05 13.57
CA SER A 74 -21.59 -3.57 12.44
C SER A 74 -21.21 -2.85 11.15
N GLU A 75 -21.57 -3.44 10.00
CA GLU A 75 -21.48 -2.80 8.67
C GLU A 75 -22.22 -1.45 8.62
N GLN A 76 -23.36 -1.32 9.32
CA GLN A 76 -24.10 -0.06 9.38
C GLN A 76 -23.31 1.04 10.11
N GLN A 77 -22.54 0.66 11.13
CA GLN A 77 -21.68 1.60 11.84
C GLN A 77 -20.51 2.02 10.95
N PHE A 78 -19.90 1.09 10.23
CA PHE A 78 -18.91 1.40 9.20
C PHE A 78 -19.46 2.38 8.16
N ALA A 79 -20.60 2.07 7.54
CA ALA A 79 -21.22 2.93 6.53
C ALA A 79 -21.55 4.34 7.04
N SER A 80 -21.84 4.50 8.34
CA SER A 80 -22.10 5.82 8.94
C SER A 80 -20.83 6.67 9.13
N LEU A 81 -19.66 6.02 9.17
CA LEU A 81 -18.35 6.61 9.42
C LEU A 81 -17.45 6.62 8.18
N PHE A 82 -17.85 5.94 7.11
CA PHE A 82 -17.05 5.75 5.90
C PHE A 82 -16.56 7.09 5.31
N GLY A 83 -15.24 7.21 5.13
CA GLY A 83 -14.57 8.43 4.70
C GLY A 83 -14.54 9.55 5.76
N ARG A 84 -14.78 9.23 7.04
CA ARG A 84 -14.79 10.20 8.16
C ARG A 84 -14.08 9.70 9.41
N ASP A 85 -13.70 8.43 9.44
CA ASP A 85 -12.95 7.77 10.51
C ASP A 85 -11.48 7.57 10.13
N GLY A 86 -10.88 8.54 9.43
CA GLY A 86 -9.50 8.40 8.95
C GLY A 86 -9.29 7.45 7.77
N THR A 87 -10.34 6.75 7.32
CA THR A 87 -10.33 6.12 5.99
C THR A 87 -10.38 7.17 4.89
N VAL A 88 -9.93 6.79 3.69
CA VAL A 88 -9.90 7.65 2.50
C VAL A 88 -11.27 8.29 2.23
N THR A 89 -11.28 9.62 2.03
CA THR A 89 -12.50 10.34 1.66
C THR A 89 -12.89 10.05 0.20
N PRO A 90 -14.16 10.23 -0.21
CA PRO A 90 -14.55 10.05 -1.61
C PRO A 90 -13.75 10.91 -2.59
N GLU A 91 -13.45 12.16 -2.20
CA GLU A 91 -12.66 13.09 -3.00
C GLU A 91 -11.19 12.64 -3.13
N ALA A 92 -10.55 12.24 -2.02
CA ALA A 92 -9.19 11.72 -2.03
C ALA A 92 -9.10 10.41 -2.81
N ALA A 93 -10.12 9.54 -2.67
CA ALA A 93 -10.17 8.25 -3.37
C ALA A 93 -10.17 8.43 -4.89
N GLY A 94 -10.93 9.41 -5.40
CA GLY A 94 -10.94 9.73 -6.84
C GLY A 94 -9.58 10.24 -7.36
N GLN A 95 -8.81 10.94 -6.54
CA GLN A 95 -7.46 11.40 -6.89
C GLN A 95 -6.46 10.24 -6.86
N LEU A 96 -6.47 9.45 -5.79
CA LEU A 96 -5.57 8.32 -5.57
C LEU A 96 -5.80 7.19 -6.57
N ALA A 97 -7.05 6.96 -7.02
CA ALA A 97 -7.36 5.96 -8.05
C ALA A 97 -6.65 6.22 -9.39
N ALA A 98 -6.35 7.49 -9.69
CA ALA A 98 -5.64 7.91 -10.89
C ALA A 98 -4.11 7.97 -10.72
N ALA A 99 -3.60 7.76 -9.50
CA ALA A 99 -2.18 7.79 -9.20
C ALA A 99 -1.45 6.52 -9.70
N THR A 100 -0.12 6.58 -9.67
CA THR A 100 0.71 5.38 -9.79
C THR A 100 0.73 4.66 -8.43
N PHE A 101 0.58 3.35 -8.46
CA PHE A 101 0.64 2.51 -7.26
C PHE A 101 2.02 1.88 -7.12
N GLU A 102 2.58 1.97 -5.92
CA GLU A 102 3.79 1.27 -5.53
C GLU A 102 3.42 0.09 -4.64
N GLU A 103 4.10 -1.05 -4.83
CA GLU A 103 3.84 -2.29 -4.08
C GLU A 103 5.10 -2.78 -3.36
N THR A 104 4.97 -3.01 -2.05
CA THR A 104 6.09 -3.48 -1.24
C THR A 104 5.65 -4.56 -0.29
N LYS A 105 6.43 -5.64 -0.19
CA LYS A 105 6.18 -6.71 0.78
C LYS A 105 6.75 -6.32 2.14
N ALA A 106 6.03 -6.65 3.21
CA ALA A 106 6.45 -6.38 4.57
C ALA A 106 6.16 -7.57 5.48
N PHE A 107 6.76 -7.58 6.68
CA PHE A 107 6.59 -8.64 7.67
C PHE A 107 6.87 -10.04 7.11
N GLU A 108 8.07 -10.26 6.55
CA GLU A 108 8.45 -11.56 5.96
C GLU A 108 7.45 -12.04 4.88
N ASP A 109 7.02 -11.13 4.01
CA ASP A 109 6.04 -11.35 2.93
C ASP A 109 4.62 -11.71 3.38
N VAL A 110 4.29 -11.55 4.67
CA VAL A 110 2.93 -11.78 5.20
C VAL A 110 1.93 -10.76 4.65
N VAL A 111 2.37 -9.52 4.40
CA VAL A 111 1.51 -8.45 3.87
C VAL A 111 2.14 -7.77 2.66
N THR A 112 1.29 -7.18 1.83
CA THR A 112 1.65 -6.29 0.72
C THR A 112 1.14 -4.90 1.06
N VAL A 113 2.02 -3.93 1.15
CA VAL A 113 1.67 -2.52 1.26
C VAL A 113 1.52 -1.98 -0.14
N VAL A 114 0.32 -1.50 -0.48
CA VAL A 114 0.03 -0.82 -1.74
C VAL A 114 -0.12 0.65 -1.40
N SER A 115 0.73 1.50 -1.94
CA SER A 115 0.74 2.94 -1.65
C SER A 115 0.50 3.76 -2.91
N ALA A 116 -0.12 4.92 -2.75
CA ALA A 116 -0.35 5.88 -3.80
C ALA A 116 -0.07 7.28 -3.29
N THR A 117 0.54 8.12 -4.12
CA THR A 117 0.86 9.51 -3.79
C THR A 117 0.56 10.41 -4.98
N THR A 118 0.02 11.59 -4.68
CA THR A 118 -0.29 12.67 -5.60
C THR A 118 0.29 13.98 -5.04
N GLU A 119 0.03 15.11 -5.70
CA GLU A 119 0.45 16.44 -5.22
C GLU A 119 -0.23 16.86 -3.90
N ALA A 120 -1.40 16.30 -3.58
CA ALA A 120 -2.19 16.72 -2.43
C ALA A 120 -2.50 15.58 -1.44
N GLU A 121 -2.42 14.34 -1.88
CA GLU A 121 -2.85 13.16 -1.13
C GLU A 121 -1.78 12.08 -1.15
N ALA A 122 -1.58 11.39 -0.03
CA ALA A 122 -0.81 10.17 0.07
C ALA A 122 -1.53 9.18 0.98
N ASP A 123 -1.67 7.94 0.53
CA ASP A 123 -2.31 6.88 1.33
C ASP A 123 -1.75 5.49 0.99
N ALA A 124 -1.97 4.53 1.88
CA ALA A 124 -1.54 3.16 1.71
C ALA A 124 -2.46 2.13 2.37
N TRP A 125 -2.69 1.04 1.64
CA TRP A 125 -3.54 -0.07 2.02
C TRP A 125 -2.71 -1.32 2.24
N ILE A 126 -3.04 -2.06 3.28
CA ILE A 126 -2.37 -3.32 3.61
C ILE A 126 -3.20 -4.46 3.03
N VAL A 127 -2.66 -5.13 2.03
CA VAL A 127 -3.30 -6.26 1.35
C VAL A 127 -2.66 -7.56 1.82
N ARG A 128 -3.48 -8.50 2.31
CA ARG A 128 -3.02 -9.83 2.74
C ARG A 128 -4.02 -10.92 2.48
N GLU A 129 -3.54 -12.16 2.48
CA GLU A 129 -4.39 -13.34 2.50
C GLU A 129 -5.10 -13.47 3.86
N SER A 130 -6.38 -13.84 3.81
CA SER A 130 -7.21 -14.09 4.97
C SER A 130 -8.06 -15.35 4.76
N SER A 131 -8.87 -15.71 5.76
CA SER A 131 -9.85 -16.79 5.60
C SER A 131 -10.91 -16.51 4.52
N ALA A 132 -11.07 -15.24 4.11
CA ALA A 132 -11.95 -14.80 3.03
C ALA A 132 -11.21 -14.57 1.69
N GLY A 133 -9.93 -14.96 1.60
CA GLY A 133 -9.04 -14.67 0.47
C GLY A 133 -8.29 -13.34 0.62
N LEU A 134 -7.70 -12.87 -0.47
CA LEU A 134 -6.97 -11.60 -0.54
C LEU A 134 -7.91 -10.42 -0.19
N ARG A 135 -7.59 -9.69 0.86
CA ARG A 135 -8.44 -8.63 1.46
C ARG A 135 -7.58 -7.51 2.03
N ILE A 136 -8.22 -6.38 2.32
CA ILE A 136 -7.58 -5.16 2.82
C ILE A 136 -7.72 -5.06 4.35
N ASP A 137 -6.60 -4.82 5.03
CA ASP A 137 -6.55 -4.31 6.40
C ASP A 137 -6.56 -2.77 6.33
N ASP A 138 -7.76 -2.21 6.19
CA ASP A 138 -8.00 -0.76 6.29
C ASP A 138 -9.10 -0.55 7.33
N ALA A 139 -8.70 -0.72 8.59
CA ALA A 139 -9.55 -0.37 9.69
C ALA A 139 -9.39 1.13 9.93
N GLY A 140 -10.46 1.86 9.64
CA GLY A 140 -10.60 3.22 10.12
C GLY A 140 -10.42 3.30 11.62
N VAL A 141 -10.50 4.52 12.11
CA VAL A 141 -10.16 4.79 13.47
C VAL A 141 -11.35 4.42 14.33
N PRO A 142 -11.06 3.72 15.44
CA PRO A 142 -12.05 3.36 16.42
C PRO A 142 -12.84 4.59 16.89
N SER A 143 -14.14 4.60 16.57
CA SER A 143 -15.10 5.62 17.03
C SER A 143 -15.25 5.76 18.56
N THR A 144 -14.62 4.86 19.32
CA THR A 144 -14.58 4.87 20.79
C THR A 144 -13.16 4.55 21.27
N GLY A 145 -12.62 5.39 22.14
CA GLY A 145 -11.25 5.30 22.67
C GLY A 145 -10.35 6.42 22.13
N ASP A 146 -9.26 6.70 22.83
CA ASP A 146 -8.28 7.70 22.38
C ASP A 146 -7.47 7.12 21.20
N SER A 147 -7.32 7.89 20.11
CA SER A 147 -6.35 7.55 19.05
C SER A 147 -4.97 7.81 19.62
N VAL A 148 -4.31 6.75 20.08
CA VAL A 148 -3.10 6.86 20.91
C VAL A 148 -1.83 7.06 20.10
N TYR A 149 -1.90 7.42 18.81
CA TYR A 149 -0.70 7.73 18.04
C TYR A 149 -0.72 9.15 17.46
N GLU A 150 0.46 9.74 17.34
CA GLU A 150 0.62 11.12 16.88
C GLU A 150 1.86 11.24 16.01
N TRP A 151 1.71 11.86 14.84
CA TRP A 151 2.84 12.21 13.99
C TRP A 151 3.49 13.50 14.46
N THR A 152 4.82 13.52 14.40
CA THR A 152 5.61 14.74 14.44
C THR A 152 6.40 14.85 13.15
N ASN A 153 6.32 16.01 12.51
CA ASN A 153 6.97 16.34 11.25
C ASN A 153 6.60 15.42 10.05
N PRO A 154 5.48 15.69 9.34
CA PRO A 154 4.52 16.76 9.61
C PRO A 154 3.66 16.44 10.83
N ALA A 155 3.24 17.46 11.57
CA ALA A 155 2.31 17.30 12.68
C ALA A 155 0.88 17.16 12.13
N VAL A 156 0.54 15.96 11.68
CA VAL A 156 -0.80 15.58 11.23
C VAL A 156 -1.37 14.59 12.24
N GLY A 157 -2.56 14.87 12.76
CA GLY A 157 -3.22 13.92 13.65
C GLY A 157 -3.55 12.62 12.93
N ALA A 158 -3.79 11.57 13.72
CA ALA A 158 -3.97 10.17 13.33
C ALA A 158 -5.01 9.88 12.22
N GLU A 159 -5.72 10.90 11.73
CA GLU A 159 -6.89 10.84 10.83
C GLU A 159 -7.47 12.22 10.48
N ASP A 160 -6.65 13.27 10.55
CA ASP A 160 -7.12 14.66 10.41
C ASP A 160 -7.47 15.06 8.96
N VAL A 161 -8.02 14.17 8.13
CA VAL A 161 -8.51 14.54 6.79
C VAL A 161 -9.69 15.54 6.90
N ALA A 162 -10.46 15.49 7.99
CA ALA A 162 -11.53 16.44 8.24
C ALA A 162 -11.06 17.76 8.89
N ALA A 163 -9.92 17.78 9.59
CA ALA A 163 -9.42 18.96 10.32
C ALA A 163 -8.34 19.73 9.55
N THR A 164 -7.54 19.07 8.70
CA THR A 164 -6.47 19.69 7.91
C THR A 164 -6.98 20.56 6.77
N ALA A 165 -8.21 20.34 6.28
CA ALA A 165 -8.84 21.22 5.30
C ALA A 165 -9.11 22.64 5.86
N ASP A 166 -9.30 22.78 7.18
CA ASP A 166 -9.59 24.06 7.86
C ASP A 166 -8.41 24.60 8.71
N ALA A 167 -7.52 23.72 9.19
CA ALA A 167 -6.35 24.07 9.98
C ALA A 167 -5.09 23.53 9.30
N GLY A 168 -4.50 24.36 8.42
CA GLY A 168 -3.35 23.99 7.59
C GLY A 168 -2.28 23.20 8.34
N ALA A 169 -2.18 21.91 8.01
CA ALA A 169 -1.12 21.04 8.50
C ALA A 169 0.23 21.72 8.27
N ALA A 170 1.11 21.67 9.28
CA ALA A 170 2.46 22.17 9.11
C ALA A 170 3.15 21.34 8.02
N PRO A 171 3.77 21.97 7.00
CA PRO A 171 4.51 21.23 6.00
C PRO A 171 5.65 20.45 6.65
N PHE A 172 6.08 19.39 5.99
CA PHE A 172 7.27 18.65 6.39
C PHE A 172 8.51 19.55 6.40
N ASP A 173 9.29 19.45 7.47
CA ASP A 173 10.59 20.10 7.68
C ASP A 173 11.70 19.07 7.36
N ASP A 174 12.34 19.25 6.21
CA ASP A 174 13.40 18.37 5.70
C ASP A 174 14.71 18.45 6.51
N SER A 175 14.79 19.36 7.48
CA SER A 175 15.93 19.48 8.41
C SER A 175 15.80 18.60 9.65
N ALA A 176 14.62 18.01 9.88
CA ALA A 176 14.32 17.14 11.00
C ALA A 176 13.78 15.77 10.51
N PRO A 177 13.99 14.68 11.28
CA PRO A 177 13.33 13.41 10.97
C PRO A 177 11.81 13.51 11.20
N ALA A 178 11.06 12.58 10.61
CA ALA A 178 9.67 12.33 11.00
C ALA A 178 9.66 11.41 12.22
N SER A 179 8.62 11.49 13.05
CA SER A 179 8.39 10.51 14.11
C SER A 179 6.93 10.19 14.31
N LEU A 180 6.70 8.98 14.83
CA LEU A 180 5.39 8.49 15.23
C LEU A 180 5.44 8.07 16.69
N SER A 181 4.63 8.71 17.52
CA SER A 181 4.53 8.38 18.94
C SER A 181 3.30 7.52 19.21
N PHE A 182 3.37 6.64 20.21
CA PHE A 182 2.29 5.80 20.69
C PHE A 182 2.17 5.92 22.20
N ALA A 183 1.03 6.40 22.71
CA ALA A 183 0.76 6.44 24.13
C ALA A 183 0.61 5.02 24.70
N SER A 184 1.15 4.79 25.90
CA SER A 184 1.02 3.49 26.54
C SER A 184 -0.41 3.25 27.01
N PRO A 185 -0.97 2.05 26.77
CA PRO A 185 -2.27 1.65 27.32
C PRO A 185 -2.25 1.50 28.84
N ALA A 186 -1.07 1.53 29.47
CA ALA A 186 -0.89 1.47 30.91
C ALA A 186 -0.63 2.86 31.54
N SER A 187 -0.75 3.95 30.78
CA SER A 187 -0.60 5.30 31.34
C SER A 187 -1.71 5.59 32.36
N ALA A 188 -1.41 6.43 33.36
CA ALA A 188 -2.41 6.87 34.33
C ALA A 188 -3.52 7.72 33.70
N ASP A 189 -3.23 8.30 32.54
CA ASP A 189 -4.15 9.12 31.76
C ASP A 189 -4.96 8.29 30.74
N ALA A 190 -4.71 6.98 30.62
CA ALA A 190 -5.45 6.11 29.72
C ALA A 190 -6.90 5.96 30.18
N THR A 191 -7.83 6.45 29.35
CA THR A 191 -9.27 6.41 29.65
C THR A 191 -9.96 5.12 29.17
N GLY A 192 -9.27 4.31 28.37
CA GLY A 192 -9.76 3.05 27.80
C GLY A 192 -8.66 2.17 27.18
N PRO A 193 -8.99 0.97 26.68
CA PRO A 193 -8.04 0.10 26.00
C PRO A 193 -7.56 0.72 24.67
N SER A 194 -6.28 0.56 24.34
CA SER A 194 -5.76 1.00 23.03
C SER A 194 -6.30 0.13 21.92
N THR A 195 -6.93 0.77 20.95
CA THR A 195 -7.58 0.15 19.78
C THR A 195 -6.71 0.21 18.53
N VAL A 196 -5.69 1.08 18.51
CA VAL A 196 -4.62 1.17 17.50
C VAL A 196 -3.36 0.40 17.91
N GLY A 197 -3.31 -0.12 19.14
CA GLY A 197 -2.21 -0.95 19.66
C GLY A 197 -1.12 -0.16 20.40
N TYR A 198 -0.07 -0.88 20.80
CA TYR A 198 1.16 -0.33 21.38
C TYR A 198 2.34 -1.15 20.84
N PRO A 199 2.77 -0.84 19.60
CA PRO A 199 3.69 -1.68 18.87
C PRO A 199 5.08 -1.72 19.53
N ASN A 200 5.76 -2.85 19.37
CA ASN A 200 7.18 -2.98 19.76
C ASN A 200 8.14 -2.68 18.61
N GLY A 201 7.61 -2.50 17.40
CA GLY A 201 8.35 -2.27 16.16
C GLY A 201 7.40 -1.82 15.06
N LEU A 202 7.93 -1.09 14.09
CA LEU A 202 7.21 -0.58 12.92
C LEU A 202 8.02 -0.87 11.65
N PHE A 203 7.36 -0.88 10.51
CA PHE A 203 7.99 -0.76 9.20
C PHE A 203 7.63 0.60 8.61
N ALA A 204 8.60 1.26 7.98
CA ALA A 204 8.37 2.52 7.28
C ALA A 204 8.74 2.37 5.81
N PHE A 205 8.01 3.05 4.94
CA PHE A 205 8.21 3.06 3.50
C PHE A 205 8.10 4.49 3.01
N VAL A 206 9.08 4.95 2.23
CA VAL A 206 8.95 6.21 1.51
C VAL A 206 8.87 5.91 0.03
N ASP A 207 7.74 6.27 -0.58
CA ASP A 207 7.43 5.97 -1.99
C ASP A 207 7.60 4.47 -2.31
N GLY A 208 7.09 3.62 -1.41
CA GLY A 208 7.24 2.16 -1.48
C GLY A 208 8.63 1.62 -1.11
N VAL A 209 9.65 2.45 -0.92
CA VAL A 209 10.99 1.96 -0.54
C VAL A 209 11.09 1.83 0.97
N GLU A 210 11.38 0.62 1.45
CA GLU A 210 11.57 0.37 2.89
C GLU A 210 12.68 1.28 3.44
N THR A 211 12.33 2.00 4.51
CA THR A 211 13.18 2.96 5.20
C THR A 211 13.40 2.47 6.62
N PRO A 212 14.66 2.43 7.10
CA PRO A 212 14.95 2.01 8.47
C PRO A 212 14.19 2.85 9.49
N VAL A 213 13.67 2.20 10.53
CA VAL A 213 13.07 2.85 11.70
C VAL A 213 14.04 2.69 12.86
N ASP A 214 14.33 3.77 13.57
CA ASP A 214 15.17 3.71 14.76
C ASP A 214 14.50 2.90 15.87
N GLU A 215 15.31 2.29 16.75
CA GLU A 215 14.81 1.57 17.92
C GLU A 215 13.90 2.48 18.77
N PRO A 216 12.71 2.00 19.19
CA PRO A 216 11.76 2.83 19.91
C PRO A 216 12.33 3.34 21.23
N VAL A 217 12.22 4.65 21.43
CA VAL A 217 12.60 5.30 22.69
C VAL A 217 11.38 5.50 23.56
N SER A 218 11.57 5.48 24.89
CA SER A 218 10.50 5.85 25.81
C SER A 218 10.23 7.36 25.72
N ALA A 219 8.99 7.74 25.44
CA ALA A 219 8.56 9.12 25.29
C ALA A 219 7.40 9.40 26.27
N GLY A 220 7.70 10.08 27.39
CA GLY A 220 6.73 10.25 28.47
C GLY A 220 6.26 8.90 29.02
N SER A 221 4.95 8.64 29.00
CA SER A 221 4.38 7.33 29.32
C SER A 221 4.34 6.37 28.14
N GLY A 222 4.67 6.79 26.91
CA GLY A 222 4.56 6.02 25.68
C GLY A 222 5.89 5.62 25.05
N ARG A 223 5.85 5.36 23.74
CA ARG A 223 7.00 5.10 22.87
C ARG A 223 7.00 6.03 21.69
N GLU A 224 8.17 6.36 21.20
CA GLU A 224 8.36 7.12 19.97
C GLU A 224 9.28 6.37 19.03
N PHE A 225 8.95 6.40 17.75
CA PHE A 225 9.72 5.84 16.66
C PHE A 225 10.17 6.98 15.75
N THR A 226 11.48 7.09 15.53
CA THR A 226 12.07 8.09 14.63
C THR A 226 12.34 7.46 13.27
N ILE A 227 12.01 8.19 12.21
CA ILE A 227 12.14 7.74 10.83
C ILE A 227 13.03 8.76 10.08
N PRO A 228 14.27 8.40 9.75
CA PRO A 228 15.18 9.24 8.98
C PRO A 228 14.78 9.25 7.50
N VAL A 229 13.79 10.08 7.16
CA VAL A 229 13.18 10.22 5.82
C VAL A 229 14.17 10.73 4.74
N GLY A 230 15.33 11.24 5.18
CA GLY A 230 16.33 11.86 4.32
C GLY A 230 15.95 13.30 3.94
N SER A 231 16.66 13.87 2.96
CA SER A 231 16.33 15.20 2.42
C SER A 231 15.10 15.13 1.50
N ALA A 232 14.43 16.27 1.30
CA ALA A 232 13.32 16.41 0.38
C ALA A 232 13.65 15.91 -1.03
N SER A 233 12.63 15.55 -1.82
CA SER A 233 12.84 15.04 -3.17
C SER A 233 13.69 16.00 -4.01
N THR A 234 14.72 15.48 -4.68
CA THR A 234 15.60 16.30 -5.51
C THR A 234 14.93 16.87 -6.76
N ASP A 235 13.80 16.28 -7.18
CA ASP A 235 12.99 16.73 -8.32
C ASP A 235 11.77 17.57 -7.90
N GLY A 236 11.56 17.77 -6.59
CA GLY A 236 10.42 18.49 -6.03
C GLY A 236 9.08 17.73 -6.12
N ALA A 237 9.09 16.45 -6.49
CA ALA A 237 7.89 15.62 -6.45
C ALA A 237 7.44 15.36 -5.00
N PRO A 238 6.12 15.36 -4.74
CA PRO A 238 5.56 14.97 -3.44
C PRO A 238 5.95 13.52 -3.11
N ARG A 239 6.22 13.24 -1.83
CA ARG A 239 6.56 11.89 -1.38
C ARG A 239 5.59 11.41 -0.30
N GLY A 240 5.29 10.12 -0.31
CA GLY A 240 4.46 9.48 0.71
C GLY A 240 5.32 8.73 1.71
N LEU A 241 5.20 9.05 3.00
CA LEU A 241 5.74 8.23 4.09
C LEU A 241 4.62 7.39 4.70
N THR A 242 4.70 6.09 4.49
CA THR A 242 3.79 5.11 5.10
C THR A 242 4.49 4.38 6.24
N VAL A 243 3.80 4.27 7.37
CA VAL A 243 4.22 3.44 8.50
C VAL A 243 3.21 2.33 8.71
N VAL A 244 3.69 1.11 8.93
CA VAL A 244 2.88 -0.09 9.12
C VAL A 244 3.24 -0.80 10.42
N TRP A 245 2.24 -1.24 11.17
CA TRP A 245 2.42 -1.99 12.40
C TRP A 245 1.35 -3.05 12.63
N GLN A 246 1.70 -4.03 13.46
CA GLN A 246 0.77 -5.05 13.90
C GLN A 246 0.06 -4.62 15.20
N VAL A 247 -1.25 -4.80 15.25
CA VAL A 247 -2.09 -4.63 16.43
C VAL A 247 -2.28 -5.98 17.11
N GLY A 248 -1.92 -6.06 18.39
CA GLY A 248 -2.06 -7.28 19.19
C GLY A 248 -1.07 -8.40 18.82
N THR A 249 -1.34 -9.63 19.26
CA THR A 249 -0.41 -10.77 19.16
C THR A 249 -0.96 -12.00 18.41
N SER A 250 -2.23 -12.04 17.96
CA SER A 250 -2.82 -13.20 17.26
C SER A 250 -4.25 -12.93 16.71
N PRO A 251 -4.63 -13.50 15.54
CA PRO A 251 -3.97 -13.31 14.24
C PRO A 251 -3.85 -11.80 13.92
N GLY A 252 -2.74 -11.41 13.30
CA GLY A 252 -2.32 -10.01 13.19
C GLY A 252 -3.29 -9.17 12.37
N SER A 253 -4.02 -8.30 13.05
CA SER A 253 -4.55 -7.10 12.42
C SER A 253 -3.38 -6.16 12.18
N PHE A 254 -3.25 -5.65 10.98
CA PHE A 254 -2.26 -4.62 10.69
C PHE A 254 -2.95 -3.27 10.55
N ARG A 255 -2.19 -2.21 10.78
CA ARG A 255 -2.61 -0.83 10.55
C ARG A 255 -1.51 -0.09 9.81
N SER A 256 -1.91 0.83 8.95
CA SER A 256 -1.05 1.80 8.29
C SER A 256 -1.43 3.21 8.72
N SER A 257 -0.48 4.13 8.57
CA SER A 257 -0.73 5.56 8.56
C SER A 257 0.23 6.18 7.55
N THR A 258 -0.26 7.10 6.74
CA THR A 258 0.51 7.72 5.66
C THR A 258 0.45 9.23 5.77
N VAL A 259 1.59 9.88 5.53
CA VAL A 259 1.71 11.33 5.51
C VAL A 259 2.40 11.78 4.22
N LEU A 260 2.00 12.95 3.74
CA LEU A 260 2.66 13.63 2.63
C LEU A 260 3.90 14.38 3.16
N LEU A 261 5.03 14.25 2.47
CA LEU A 261 6.31 14.92 2.75
C LEU A 261 6.58 16.05 1.75
#